data_AF-A0A3Q4GR99-F1
#
_entry.id   AF-A0A3Q4GR99-F1
#
_cell.length_a   1.000
_cell.length_b   1.000
_cell.length_c   1.000
_cell.angle_alpha   90.00
_cell.angle_beta   90.00
_cell.angle_gamma   90.00
#
_symmetry.space_group_name_H-M   'P 1'
#
loop_
_entity.id
_entity.type
_entity.pdbx_description
1 polymer ?
#
loop_
_entity_poly.entity_id
_entity_poly.type
_entity_poly.pdbx_seq_one_letter_code
_entity_poly.pdbx_strand_id
1 'polypeptide(L)'
;MDQSVAIQETLEREENCIMAVQCDVLFDDTTESRLLGLVESANEHRIFIYTHRRMAITADDVLLEAIIPISVDFAVVTVSSPEELVVVADTRVRISYKDEELDLKLPFGSNSRLFLSEVNKAWTQVLDYQ
;
A
#
# COMPACT_ATOMS: atom_id res chain seq x y z
N MET A 1 8.24 16.20 1.95
CA MET A 1 8.14 15.95 0.49
C MET A 1 7.04 14.92 0.30
N ASP A 2 6.25 15.05 -0.76
CA ASP A 2 5.11 14.16 -1.01
C ASP A 2 5.63 12.82 -1.56
N GLN A 3 5.34 11.72 -0.86
CA GLN A 3 5.79 10.38 -1.24
C GLN A 3 5.24 9.94 -2.60
N SER A 4 4.06 10.43 -2.98
CA SER A 4 3.44 10.12 -4.27
C SER A 4 4.25 10.68 -5.44
N VAL A 5 4.90 11.85 -5.27
CA VAL A 5 5.77 12.44 -6.29
C VAL A 5 7.01 11.57 -6.53
N ALA A 6 7.63 11.09 -5.46
CA ALA A 6 8.79 10.21 -5.57
C ALA A 6 8.44 8.90 -6.28
N ILE A 7 7.27 8.32 -6.00
CA ILE A 7 6.78 7.14 -6.74
C ILE A 7 6.52 7.50 -8.20
N GLN A 8 5.77 8.58 -8.47
CA GLN A 8 5.37 8.97 -9.83
C GLN A 8 6.57 9.16 -10.76
N GLU A 9 7.69 9.68 -10.26
CA GLU A 9 8.94 9.84 -11.02
C GLU A 9 9.58 8.50 -11.43
N THR A 10 9.22 7.39 -10.78
CA THR A 10 9.69 6.03 -11.12
C THR A 10 8.78 5.27 -12.08
N LEU A 11 7.55 5.75 -12.30
CA LEU A 11 6.53 5.05 -13.06
C LEU A 11 6.72 5.21 -14.57
N GLU A 12 6.14 4.28 -15.34
CA GLU A 12 6.05 4.42 -16.79
C GLU A 12 5.10 5.56 -17.18
N ARG A 13 5.17 6.00 -18.44
CA ARG A 13 4.47 7.20 -18.90
C ARG A 13 2.94 7.09 -18.79
N GLU A 14 2.40 5.90 -18.98
CA GLU A 14 0.96 5.61 -18.90
C GLU A 14 0.48 5.26 -17.48
N GLU A 15 1.37 5.27 -16.49
CA GLU A 15 1.08 4.92 -15.10
C GLU A 15 0.92 6.18 -14.24
N ASN A 16 -0.10 6.16 -13.39
CA ASN A 16 -0.44 7.28 -12.53
C ASN A 16 -0.46 6.84 -11.06
N CYS A 17 0.39 7.46 -10.24
CA CYS A 17 0.38 7.26 -8.79
C CYS A 17 -0.80 8.04 -8.18
N ILE A 18 -1.85 7.32 -7.77
CA ILE A 18 -3.02 7.90 -7.14
C ILE A 18 -2.68 8.40 -5.73
N MET A 19 -1.92 7.59 -4.98
CA MET A 19 -1.56 7.89 -3.60
C MET A 19 -0.41 7.01 -3.15
N ALA A 20 0.38 7.52 -2.22
CA ALA A 20 1.45 6.77 -1.58
C ALA A 20 1.35 6.86 -0.06
N VAL A 21 1.77 5.79 0.63
CA VAL A 21 1.86 5.75 2.08
C VAL A 21 3.06 4.92 2.51
N GLN A 22 3.74 5.35 3.57
CA GLN A 22 4.75 4.53 4.23
C GLN A 22 4.09 3.60 5.24
N CYS A 23 4.54 2.35 5.27
CA CYS A 23 4.08 1.33 6.19
C CYS A 23 5.27 0.51 6.69
N ASP A 24 5.04 -0.30 7.72
CA ASP A 24 5.97 -1.36 8.10
C ASP A 24 5.41 -2.70 7.66
N VAL A 25 6.22 -3.51 6.97
CA VAL A 25 5.95 -4.92 6.71
C VAL A 25 6.32 -5.72 7.95
N LEU A 26 5.40 -6.57 8.41
CA LEU A 26 5.58 -7.44 9.56
C LEU A 26 6.08 -8.80 9.05
N PHE A 27 7.31 -9.17 9.41
CA PHE A 27 7.90 -10.46 9.06
C PHE A 27 8.53 -11.10 10.30
N ASP A 28 7.94 -12.21 10.77
CA ASP A 28 8.30 -12.90 12.01
C ASP A 28 8.42 -11.91 13.20
N ASP A 29 9.63 -11.75 13.75
CA ASP A 29 9.96 -10.87 14.88
C ASP A 29 10.54 -9.51 14.42
N THR A 30 10.53 -9.22 13.12
CA THR A 30 11.11 -8.01 12.53
C THR A 30 10.07 -7.17 11.81
N THR A 31 10.31 -5.87 11.82
CA THR A 31 9.51 -4.90 11.08
C THR A 31 10.40 -4.12 10.14
N GLU A 32 10.07 -4.11 8.86
CA GLU A 32 10.82 -3.35 7.86
C GLU A 32 9.95 -2.29 7.21
N SER A 33 10.48 -1.07 7.09
CA SER A 33 9.74 0.01 6.46
C SER A 33 9.68 -0.17 4.94
N ARG A 34 8.52 0.13 4.37
CA ARG A 34 8.23 0.10 2.94
C ARG A 34 7.40 1.31 2.55
N LEU A 35 7.48 1.66 1.27
CA LEU A 35 6.60 2.64 0.66
C LEU A 35 5.64 1.93 -0.29
N LEU A 36 4.35 2.14 -0.09
CA LEU A 36 3.29 1.63 -0.95
C LEU A 36 2.81 2.73 -1.88
N GLY A 37 2.65 2.41 -3.16
CA GLY A 37 2.00 3.27 -4.14
C GLY A 37 0.75 2.58 -4.70
N LEU A 38 -0.40 3.24 -4.64
CA LEU A 38 -1.57 2.83 -5.42
C LEU A 38 -1.41 3.43 -6.81
N VAL A 39 -1.23 2.57 -7.81
CA VAL A 39 -0.95 2.97 -9.19
C VAL A 39 -2.08 2.52 -10.09
N GLU A 40 -2.54 3.42 -10.95
CA GLU A 40 -3.51 3.16 -12.00
C GLU A 40 -2.84 3.15 -13.37
N SER A 41 -3.20 2.19 -14.21
CA SER A 41 -2.84 2.17 -15.63
C SER A 41 -3.95 1.49 -16.43
N ALA A 42 -4.41 2.14 -17.50
CA ALA A 42 -5.49 1.63 -18.36
C ALA A 42 -6.76 1.17 -17.59
N ASN A 43 -7.15 1.94 -16.56
CA ASN A 43 -8.25 1.65 -15.62
C ASN A 43 -8.06 0.40 -14.74
N GLU A 44 -6.87 -0.19 -14.72
CA GLU A 44 -6.50 -1.24 -13.78
C GLU A 44 -5.68 -0.65 -12.63
N HIS A 45 -5.90 -1.16 -11.42
CA HIS A 45 -5.20 -0.69 -10.22
C HIS A 45 -4.24 -1.75 -9.70
N ARG A 46 -3.09 -1.30 -9.19
CA ARG A 46 -2.04 -2.16 -8.62
C ARG A 46 -1.41 -1.47 -7.42
N ILE A 47 -0.93 -2.26 -6.46
CA ILE A 47 -0.14 -1.78 -5.34
C ILE A 47 1.33 -2.05 -5.66
N PHE A 48 2.10 -0.99 -5.80
CA PHE A 48 3.54 -1.04 -5.97
C PHE A 48 4.18 -0.95 -4.59
N ILE A 49 5.12 -1.84 -4.31
CA ILE A 49 5.85 -1.92 -3.04
C ILE A 49 7.29 -1.53 -3.31
N TYR A 50 7.77 -0.54 -2.58
CA TYR A 50 9.14 -0.04 -2.70
C TYR A 50 9.90 -0.22 -1.39
N THR A 51 11.15 -0.66 -1.52
CA THR A 51 12.16 -0.44 -0.48
C THR A 51 12.67 1.00 -0.58
N HIS A 52 13.11 1.57 0.53
CA HIS A 52 13.73 2.89 0.55
C HIS A 52 14.93 2.94 1.50
N ARG A 53 15.96 3.69 1.13
CA ARG A 53 17.23 3.73 1.89
C ARG A 53 17.27 4.81 2.96
N ARG A 54 16.40 5.82 2.85
CA ARG A 54 16.44 7.04 3.66
C ARG A 54 15.04 7.48 4.06
N MET A 55 14.98 8.32 5.10
CA MET A 55 13.74 8.90 5.61
C MET A 55 13.26 10.10 4.78
N ALA A 56 14.18 10.81 4.11
CA ALA A 56 13.86 11.73 3.03
C ALA A 56 13.87 10.94 1.73
N ILE A 57 12.71 10.77 1.10
CA ILE A 57 12.53 9.83 -0.01
C ILE A 57 12.37 10.60 -1.33
N THR A 58 13.41 10.63 -2.18
CA THR A 58 13.31 11.01 -3.59
C THR A 58 13.16 9.75 -4.48
N ALA A 59 12.93 9.92 -5.78
CA ALA A 59 12.91 8.81 -6.73
C ALA A 59 14.19 7.95 -6.70
N ASP A 60 15.36 8.58 -6.53
CA ASP A 60 16.65 7.88 -6.46
C ASP A 60 16.83 7.04 -5.18
N ASP A 61 16.01 7.31 -4.15
CA ASP A 61 16.08 6.65 -2.85
C ASP A 61 15.14 5.44 -2.74
N VAL A 62 14.26 5.21 -3.72
CA VAL A 62 13.32 4.08 -3.77
C VAL A 62 13.72 3.04 -4.80
N LEU A 63 13.42 1.78 -4.50
CA LEU A 63 13.58 0.67 -5.43
C LEU A 63 12.31 -0.19 -5.41
N LEU A 64 11.71 -0.38 -6.58
CA LEU A 64 10.55 -1.26 -6.73
C LEU A 64 10.94 -2.69 -6.35
N GLU A 65 10.21 -3.24 -5.39
CA GLU A 65 10.42 -4.59 -4.85
C GLU A 65 9.38 -5.56 -5.40
N ALA A 66 8.11 -5.16 -5.42
CA ALA A 66 7.01 -6.00 -5.87
C ALA A 66 5.84 -5.18 -6.41
N ILE A 67 5.01 -5.81 -7.23
CA ILE A 67 3.74 -5.27 -7.72
C ILE A 67 2.65 -6.29 -7.41
N ILE A 68 1.61 -5.86 -6.69
CA ILE A 68 0.43 -6.67 -6.38
C ILE A 68 -0.75 -6.12 -7.18
N PRO A 69 -1.32 -6.86 -8.15
CA PRO A 69 -2.47 -6.39 -8.90
C PRO A 69 -3.74 -6.44 -8.05
N ILE A 70 -4.54 -5.37 -8.07
CA ILE A 70 -5.88 -5.37 -7.49
C ILE A 70 -6.79 -6.06 -8.50
N SER A 71 -7.07 -7.33 -8.24
CA SER A 71 -7.82 -8.23 -9.12
C SER A 71 -8.76 -9.12 -8.31
N VAL A 72 -9.38 -10.12 -8.93
CA VAL A 72 -10.33 -11.02 -8.25
C VAL A 72 -9.68 -11.86 -7.15
N ASP A 73 -8.39 -12.15 -7.28
CA ASP A 73 -7.60 -12.90 -6.30
C ASP A 73 -6.99 -11.99 -5.22
N PHE A 74 -7.27 -10.67 -5.27
CA PHE A 74 -6.82 -9.71 -4.28
C PHE A 74 -7.83 -9.60 -3.14
N ALA A 75 -7.34 -9.44 -1.92
CA ALA A 75 -8.14 -9.04 -0.78
C ALA A 75 -7.33 -8.11 0.15
N VAL A 76 -8.02 -7.17 0.79
CA VAL A 76 -7.45 -6.32 1.84
C VAL A 76 -8.37 -6.32 3.05
N VAL A 77 -7.81 -6.58 4.23
CA VAL A 77 -8.58 -6.60 5.48
C VAL A 77 -7.84 -5.88 6.59
N THR A 78 -8.57 -5.10 7.38
CA THR A 78 -8.04 -4.53 8.63
C THR A 78 -8.09 -5.59 9.72
N VAL A 79 -6.95 -5.84 10.36
CA VAL A 79 -6.82 -6.83 11.43
C VAL A 79 -6.86 -6.11 12.77
N SER A 80 -8.03 -6.05 13.41
CA SER A 80 -8.15 -5.43 14.73
C SER A 80 -7.65 -6.39 15.82
N SER A 81 -6.69 -5.97 16.64
CA SER A 81 -6.38 -6.70 17.88
C SER A 81 -7.25 -6.20 19.06
N PRO A 82 -7.62 -7.07 20.02
CA PRO A 82 -8.37 -6.65 21.22
C PRO A 82 -7.64 -5.59 22.06
N GLU A 83 -6.31 -5.48 21.90
CA GLU A 83 -5.43 -4.55 22.61
C GLU A 83 -5.38 -3.16 21.95
N GLU A 84 -5.86 -3.03 20.70
CA GLU A 84 -5.90 -1.78 19.92
C GLU A 84 -7.13 -0.90 20.22
N LEU A 85 -7.80 -1.09 21.36
CA LEU A 85 -8.92 -0.25 21.84
C LEU A 85 -8.50 1.21 22.17
N VAL A 86 -7.27 1.60 21.87
CA VAL A 86 -6.74 2.95 22.02
C VAL A 86 -6.98 3.73 20.72
N VAL A 87 -7.64 4.89 20.82
CA VAL A 87 -8.11 5.75 19.70
C VAL A 87 -6.99 6.23 18.74
N VAL A 88 -5.72 5.96 19.04
CA VAL A 88 -4.54 6.50 18.34
C VAL A 88 -3.57 5.39 17.91
N ALA A 89 -4.03 4.14 17.78
CA ALA A 89 -3.18 3.03 17.36
C ALA A 89 -2.98 2.99 15.84
N ASP A 90 -1.79 2.54 15.43
CA ASP A 90 -1.52 2.17 14.05
C ASP A 90 -2.48 1.07 13.59
N THR A 91 -2.77 1.04 12.29
CA THR A 91 -3.72 0.09 11.70
C THR A 91 -2.97 -1.11 11.15
N ARG A 92 -3.23 -2.31 11.69
CA ARG A 92 -2.77 -3.56 11.08
C ARG A 92 -3.66 -3.91 9.91
N VAL A 93 -3.04 -4.27 8.79
CA VAL A 93 -3.72 -4.61 7.55
C VAL A 93 -3.07 -5.85 6.98
N ARG A 94 -3.88 -6.78 6.49
CA ARG A 94 -3.41 -7.91 5.70
C ARG A 94 -3.84 -7.73 4.26
N ILE A 95 -2.88 -7.80 3.36
CA ILE A 95 -3.10 -7.92 1.92
C ILE A 95 -2.90 -9.38 1.56
N SER A 96 -3.86 -9.97 0.85
CA SER A 96 -3.75 -11.32 0.31
C SER A 96 -3.83 -11.25 -1.21
N TYR A 97 -2.96 -11.98 -1.89
CA TYR A 97 -3.02 -12.15 -3.34
C TYR A 97 -2.65 -13.58 -3.71
N LYS A 98 -3.58 -14.32 -4.32
CA LYS A 98 -3.44 -15.77 -4.56
C LYS A 98 -3.13 -16.51 -3.25
N ASP A 99 -2.02 -17.25 -3.20
CA ASP A 99 -1.59 -18.05 -2.04
C ASP A 99 -0.59 -17.30 -1.14
N GLU A 100 -0.40 -15.99 -1.35
CA GLU A 100 0.54 -15.16 -0.61
C GLU A 100 -0.20 -14.14 0.28
N GLU A 101 0.31 -13.92 1.49
CA GLU A 101 -0.17 -12.92 2.44
C GLU A 101 0.95 -11.96 2.83
N LEU A 102 0.62 -10.68 2.94
CA LEU A 102 1.49 -9.62 3.39
C LEU A 102 0.84 -8.88 4.55
N ASP A 103 1.44 -9.03 5.74
CA ASP A 103 1.02 -8.31 6.94
C ASP A 103 1.72 -6.96 7.04
N LEU A 104 0.92 -5.91 7.20
CA LEU A 104 1.33 -4.53 7.18
C LEU A 104 0.86 -3.80 8.43
N LYS A 105 1.64 -2.80 8.83
CA LYS A 105 1.28 -1.84 9.85
C LYS A 105 1.36 -0.44 9.27
N LEU A 106 0.19 0.18 9.13
CA LEU A 106 0.06 1.54 8.63
C LEU A 106 0.03 2.53 9.80
N PRO A 107 0.77 3.65 9.73
CA PRO A 107 0.79 4.63 10.80
C PRO A 107 -0.61 5.22 11.02
N PHE A 108 -0.99 5.48 12.27
CA PHE A 108 -2.24 6.18 12.56
C PHE A 108 -2.25 7.55 11.85
N GLY A 109 -3.28 7.81 11.04
CA GLY A 109 -3.40 9.10 10.37
C GLY A 109 -4.44 9.12 9.27
N SER A 110 -4.73 10.33 8.78
CA SER A 110 -5.63 10.53 7.64
C SER A 110 -5.10 9.90 6.37
N ASN A 111 -3.79 9.97 6.12
CA ASN A 111 -3.18 9.45 4.89
C ASN A 111 -3.34 7.94 4.79
N SER A 112 -3.11 7.18 5.87
CA SER A 112 -3.33 5.74 5.92
C SER A 112 -4.79 5.33 5.76
N ARG A 113 -5.72 6.14 6.30
CA ARG A 113 -7.16 5.88 6.13
C ARG A 113 -7.63 6.16 4.70
N LEU A 114 -7.17 7.26 4.12
CA LEU A 114 -7.45 7.62 2.73
C LEU A 114 -6.85 6.55 1.80
N PHE A 115 -5.56 6.27 2.00
CA PHE A 115 -4.90 4.97 1.88
C PHE A 115 -5.78 3.80 1.42
N LEU A 116 -6.29 3.15 2.46
CA LEU A 116 -7.15 1.99 2.42
C LEU A 116 -8.50 2.27 1.77
N SER A 117 -9.04 3.49 1.88
CA SER A 117 -10.31 3.85 1.23
C SER A 117 -10.20 3.76 -0.28
N GLU A 118 -9.13 4.28 -0.89
CA GLU A 118 -8.95 4.19 -2.35
C GLU A 118 -8.61 2.76 -2.79
N VAL A 119 -7.83 2.01 -2.02
CA VAL A 119 -7.59 0.57 -2.30
C VAL A 119 -8.91 -0.22 -2.28
N ASN A 120 -9.75 -0.02 -1.25
CA ASN A 120 -11.05 -0.70 -1.16
C ASN A 120 -11.98 -0.31 -2.31
N LYS A 121 -11.98 0.96 -2.72
CA LYS A 121 -12.76 1.43 -3.85
C LYS A 121 -12.31 0.78 -5.16
N ALA A 122 -11.00 0.73 -5.40
CA ALA A 122 -10.43 0.05 -6.57
C ALA A 122 -10.77 -1.45 -6.58
N TRP A 123 -10.70 -2.10 -5.42
CA TRP A 123 -11.07 -3.52 -5.29
C TRP A 123 -12.57 -3.75 -5.51
N THR A 124 -13.44 -2.90 -4.95
CA THR A 124 -14.89 -2.98 -5.15
C THR A 124 -15.26 -2.82 -6.62
N GLN A 125 -14.61 -1.91 -7.34
CA GLN A 125 -14.83 -1.76 -8.79
C GLN A 125 -14.55 -3.06 -9.54
N VAL A 126 -13.47 -3.78 -9.22
CA VAL A 126 -13.16 -5.08 -9.86
C VAL A 126 -14.28 -6.09 -9.63
N LEU A 127 -14.84 -6.13 -8.41
CA LEU A 127 -15.93 -7.05 -8.06
C LEU A 127 -17.25 -6.70 -8.75
N ASP A 128 -17.53 -5.41 -8.95
CA ASP A 128 -18.76 -4.93 -9.60
C ASP A 128 -18.81 -5.22 -11.12
N TYR A 129 -17.65 -5.46 -11.75
CA TYR A 129 -17.54 -5.77 -13.18
C TYR A 129 -17.55 -7.29 -13.49
N GLN A 130 -17.83 -8.15 -12.50
CA GLN A 130 -18.01 -9.60 -12.68
C GLN A 130 -19.47 -9.99 -12.90
#